data_AF-A0A9D9GNY3-F1
#
_entry.id   AF-A0A9D9GNY3-F1
#
_cell.length_a   1.000
_cell.length_b   1.000
_cell.length_c   1.000
_cell.angle_alpha   90.00
_cell.angle_beta   90.00
_cell.angle_gamma   90.00
#
_symmetry.space_group_name_H-M   'P 1'
#
loop_
_entity.id
_entity.type
_entity.pdbx_description
1 polymer ?
#
loop_
_entity_poly.entity_id
_entity_poly.type
_entity_poly.pdbx_seq_one_letter_code
_entity_poly.pdbx_strand_id
1 'polypeptide(L)'
;MKTFLFILIITGFAVYLAGAAWYYIDKKKGGRRKAPMLLRAAGALLMATYFILVIITARRSDRTAAAQRAPLTPEAAYEGVSNYCHETFDWSVAETNPDLMSLTMGEETPTEYQVVFRSYTGALTSFYVDKATGATRMEEYVPALDLRNAAGTLDLYDYLDK
;
A
#
# COMPACT_ATOMS: atom_id res chain seq x y z
N MET A 1 17.82 -0.55 1.94
CA MET A 1 16.67 -0.14 2.79
C MET A 1 16.47 -1.01 4.03
N LYS A 2 16.55 -2.35 3.95
CA LYS A 2 16.36 -3.28 5.09
C LYS A 2 17.28 -3.02 6.30
N THR A 3 18.53 -2.63 6.07
CA THR A 3 19.53 -2.39 7.13
C THR A 3 19.16 -1.22 8.05
N PHE A 4 18.54 -0.16 7.50
CA PHE A 4 18.19 1.04 8.26
C PHE A 4 16.98 0.83 9.17
N LEU A 5 16.00 0.05 8.70
CA LEU A 5 14.84 -0.37 9.49
C LEU A 5 15.27 -1.26 10.66
N PHE A 6 16.21 -2.18 10.41
CA PHE A 6 16.77 -3.05 11.45
C PHE A 6 17.47 -2.24 12.55
N ILE A 7 18.27 -1.23 12.17
CA ILE A 7 18.94 -0.36 13.15
C ILE A 7 17.92 0.40 13.99
N LEU A 8 16.86 0.95 13.39
CA LEU A 8 15.80 1.64 14.12
C LEU A 8 15.06 0.72 15.11
N ILE A 9 14.73 -0.50 14.69
CA ILE A 9 14.06 -1.50 15.54
C ILE A 9 14.96 -1.89 16.73
N ILE A 10 16.24 -2.17 16.48
CA ILE A 10 17.21 -2.52 17.53
C ILE A 10 17.38 -1.36 18.52
N THR A 11 17.44 -0.13 18.02
CA THR A 11 17.61 1.06 18.88
C THR A 11 16.36 1.30 19.73
N GLY A 12 15.15 1.16 19.17
CA GLY A 12 13.90 1.25 19.90
C GLY A 12 13.75 0.15 20.96
N PHE A 13 14.16 -1.08 20.64
CA PHE A 13 14.14 -2.20 21.57
C PHE A 13 15.11 -2.00 22.74
N ALA A 14 16.30 -1.44 22.50
CA ALA A 14 17.26 -1.10 23.55
C ALA A 14 16.72 -0.04 24.51
N VAL A 15 16.06 1.01 23.99
CA VAL A 15 15.41 2.05 24.82
C VAL A 15 14.25 1.47 25.64
N TYR A 16 13.45 0.58 25.06
CA TYR A 16 12.37 -0.10 25.76
C TYR A 16 12.88 -0.99 26.90
N LEU A 17 13.91 -1.81 26.63
CA LEU A 17 14.54 -2.65 27.65
C LEU A 17 15.16 -1.83 28.78
N ALA A 18 15.82 -0.70 28.46
CA ALA A 18 16.36 0.20 29.48
C ALA A 18 15.26 0.80 30.36
N GLY A 19 14.15 1.24 29.77
CA GLY A 19 12.99 1.74 30.51
C GLY A 19 12.32 0.67 31.38
N ALA A 20 12.16 -0.54 30.86
CA ALA A 20 11.58 -1.67 31.59
C ALA A 20 12.48 -2.14 32.74
N ALA A 21 13.79 -2.24 32.51
CA ALA A 21 14.77 -2.59 33.54
C ALA A 21 14.78 -1.55 34.67
N TRP A 22 14.71 -0.26 34.34
CA TRP A 22 14.66 0.81 35.32
C TRP A 22 13.37 0.77 36.14
N TYR A 23 12.22 0.55 35.50
CA TYR A 23 10.93 0.34 36.16
C TYR A 23 10.96 -0.85 37.13
N TYR A 24 11.61 -1.95 36.72
CA TYR A 24 11.71 -3.16 37.55
C TYR A 24 12.62 -2.96 38.77
N ILE A 25 13.75 -2.25 38.60
CA ILE A 25 14.67 -1.89 39.69
C ILE A 25 13.98 -0.96 40.70
N ASP A 26 13.21 0.02 40.23
CA ASP A 26 12.43 0.93 41.08
C ASP A 26 11.36 0.19 41.90
N LYS A 27 10.65 -0.76 41.27
CA LYS A 27 9.64 -1.61 41.93
C LYS A 27 10.24 -2.50 43.03
N LYS A 28 11.45 -3.04 42.84
CA LYS A 28 12.09 -3.96 43.79
C LYS A 28 12.67 -3.26 45.03
N LYS A 29 12.96 -1.95 44.96
CA LYS A 29 13.53 -1.16 46.07
C LYS A 29 12.50 -0.54 47.02
N GLY A 30 11.25 -1.00 47.00
CA GLY A 30 10.25 -0.63 48.00
C GLY A 30 9.83 0.83 47.91
N GLY A 31 9.17 1.20 46.81
CA GLY A 31 8.08 2.20 46.76
C GLY A 31 8.30 3.61 47.33
N ARG A 32 9.52 4.02 47.69
CA ARG A 32 9.80 5.32 48.33
C ARG A 32 10.90 6.11 47.65
N ARG A 33 10.80 6.29 46.33
CA ARG A 33 11.20 7.57 45.73
C ARG A 33 10.14 7.90 44.71
N LYS A 34 9.34 8.94 45.00
CA LYS A 34 8.55 9.61 43.98
C LYS A 34 9.57 10.06 42.94
N ALA A 35 9.75 9.31 41.86
CA ALA A 35 10.41 9.86 40.68
C ALA A 35 9.66 11.17 40.38
N PRO A 36 10.35 12.31 40.31
CA PRO A 36 9.66 13.58 40.11
C PRO A 36 8.83 13.41 38.86
N MET A 37 7.54 13.75 38.91
CA MET A 37 6.57 13.61 37.81
C MET A 37 7.17 14.05 36.46
N LEU A 38 8.05 15.05 36.50
CA LEU A 38 8.90 15.54 35.41
C LEU A 38 9.70 14.46 34.66
N LEU A 39 10.31 13.49 35.35
CA LEU A 39 11.13 12.46 34.70
C LEU A 39 10.27 11.45 33.92
N ARG A 40 9.09 11.10 34.47
CA ARG A 40 8.11 10.25 33.78
C ARG A 40 7.48 10.97 32.59
N ALA A 41 7.17 12.25 32.75
CA ALA A 41 6.67 13.09 31.67
C ALA A 41 7.71 13.26 30.55
N ALA A 42 8.99 13.46 30.89
CA ALA A 42 10.08 13.58 29.93
C ALA A 42 10.29 12.28 29.12
N GLY A 43 10.22 11.12 29.78
CA GLY A 43 10.30 9.82 29.09
C GLY A 43 9.13 9.57 28.13
N ALA A 44 7.91 9.91 28.55
CA ALA A 44 6.73 9.81 27.69
C ALA A 44 6.80 10.76 26.48
N LEU A 45 7.29 11.98 26.70
CA LEU A 45 7.46 12.98 25.63
C LEU A 45 8.49 12.53 24.59
N LEU A 46 9.62 11.96 25.03
CA LEU A 46 10.66 11.42 24.14
C LEU A 46 10.18 10.22 23.33
N MET A 47 9.37 9.35 23.93
CA MET A 47 8.77 8.22 23.20
C MET A 47 7.74 8.69 22.17
N ALA A 48 6.93 9.69 22.52
CA ALA A 48 5.95 10.27 21.60
C ALA A 48 6.64 10.99 20.42
N THR A 49 7.68 11.78 20.67
CA THR A 49 8.43 12.46 19.60
C THR A 49 9.17 11.47 18.71
N TYR A 50 9.72 10.40 19.27
CA TYR A 50 10.30 9.31 18.48
C TYR A 50 9.26 8.64 17.59
N PHE A 51 8.08 8.33 18.12
CA PHE A 51 7.00 7.69 17.34
C PHE A 51 6.51 8.60 16.20
N ILE A 52 6.37 9.89 16.46
CA ILE A 52 6.02 10.89 15.44
C ILE A 52 7.10 10.99 14.37
N LEU A 53 8.38 11.01 14.75
CA LEU A 53 9.50 11.02 13.80
C LEU A 53 9.52 9.76 12.93
N VAL A 54 9.28 8.57 13.50
CA VAL A 54 9.18 7.32 12.74
C VAL A 54 8.05 7.40 11.71
N ILE A 55 6.85 7.87 12.09
CA ILE A 55 5.72 8.02 11.16
C ILE A 55 6.03 9.02 10.03
N ILE A 56 6.66 10.15 10.35
CA ILE A 56 7.04 11.16 9.35
C ILE A 56 8.08 10.59 8.38
N THR A 57 9.09 9.90 8.87
CA THR A 57 10.14 9.29 8.03
C THR A 57 9.61 8.16 7.16
N ALA A 58 8.68 7.33 7.66
CA ALA A 58 8.01 6.29 6.86
C ALA A 58 7.21 6.91 5.70
N ARG A 59 6.34 7.89 5.99
CA ARG A 59 5.56 8.59 4.96
C ARG A 59 6.44 9.33 3.95
N ARG A 60 7.59 9.86 4.37
CA ARG A 60 8.54 10.52 3.47
C ARG A 60 9.24 9.51 2.57
N SER A 61 9.58 8.33 3.09
CA SER A 61 10.16 7.24 2.31
C SER A 61 9.22 6.79 1.20
N ASP A 62 7.93 6.60 1.50
CA ASP A 62 6.92 6.18 0.52
C ASP A 62 6.73 7.24 -0.58
N ARG A 63 6.71 8.52 -0.21
CA ARG A 63 6.66 9.63 -1.19
C ARG A 63 7.91 9.72 -2.05
N THR A 64 9.09 9.42 -1.50
CA THR A 64 10.35 9.53 -2.24
C THR A 64 10.53 8.35 -3.20
N ALA A 65 10.05 7.16 -2.83
CA ALA A 65 10.01 6.00 -3.71
C ALA A 65 9.00 6.18 -4.86
N ALA A 66 7.82 6.75 -4.57
CA ALA A 66 6.84 7.10 -5.61
C ALA A 66 7.35 8.20 -6.56
N ALA A 67 8.08 9.20 -6.04
CA ALA A 67 8.59 10.33 -6.83
C ALA A 67 9.79 9.99 -7.75
N GLN A 68 10.34 8.77 -7.68
CA GLN A 68 11.51 8.37 -8.47
C GLN A 68 11.18 7.44 -9.65
N ARG A 69 9.91 7.04 -9.82
CA ARG A 69 9.48 6.19 -10.94
C ARG A 69 9.14 7.08 -12.14
N ALA A 70 9.58 6.66 -13.33
CA ALA A 70 9.15 7.30 -14.56
C ALA A 70 7.62 7.22 -14.67
N PRO A 71 6.96 8.22 -15.30
CA PRO A 71 5.54 8.14 -15.60
C PRO A 71 5.22 6.82 -16.32
N LEU A 72 4.12 6.18 -15.92
CA LEU A 72 3.65 4.96 -16.56
C LEU A 72 3.38 5.21 -18.05
N THR A 73 3.78 4.26 -18.88
CA THR A 73 3.41 4.25 -20.30
C THR A 73 2.08 3.51 -20.46
N PRO A 74 1.32 3.72 -21.56
CA PRO A 74 0.08 2.99 -21.79
C PRO A 74 0.31 1.48 -21.89
N GLU A 75 1.46 1.03 -22.42
CA GLU A 75 1.83 -0.39 -22.50
C GLU A 75 2.02 -0.98 -21.11
N ALA A 76 2.73 -0.27 -20.22
CA ALA A 76 2.89 -0.70 -18.84
C ALA A 76 1.54 -0.72 -18.11
N ALA A 77 0.66 0.26 -18.35
CA ALA A 77 -0.68 0.25 -17.79
C ALA A 77 -1.48 -1.00 -18.22
N TYR A 78 -1.45 -1.32 -19.51
CA TYR A 78 -2.09 -2.52 -20.05
C TYR A 78 -1.49 -3.81 -19.47
N GLU A 79 -0.16 -3.92 -19.46
CA GLU A 79 0.58 -5.08 -18.96
C GLU A 79 0.27 -5.35 -17.48
N GLY A 80 0.34 -4.32 -16.62
CA GLY A 80 0.06 -4.48 -15.20
C GLY A 80 -1.39 -4.92 -14.93
N VAL A 81 -2.36 -4.35 -15.67
CA VAL A 81 -3.77 -4.76 -15.52
C VAL A 81 -3.99 -6.17 -16.07
N SER A 82 -3.32 -6.52 -17.18
CA SER A 82 -3.35 -7.87 -17.73
C SER A 82 -2.82 -8.88 -16.72
N ASN A 83 -1.67 -8.61 -16.10
CA ASN A 83 -1.07 -9.47 -15.09
C ASN A 83 -1.98 -9.63 -13.86
N TYR A 84 -2.55 -8.54 -13.35
CA TYR A 84 -3.55 -8.59 -12.29
C TYR A 84 -4.74 -9.49 -12.65
N CYS A 85 -5.29 -9.34 -13.86
CA CYS A 85 -6.45 -10.13 -14.30
C CYS A 85 -6.11 -11.61 -14.50
N HIS A 86 -4.92 -11.94 -14.98
CA HIS A 86 -4.45 -13.33 -15.14
C HIS A 86 -4.14 -14.03 -13.81
N GLU A 87 -3.78 -13.27 -12.78
CA GLU A 87 -3.61 -13.81 -11.42
C GLU A 87 -4.93 -13.95 -10.67
N THR A 88 -5.89 -13.05 -10.92
CA THR A 88 -7.13 -12.95 -10.14
C THR A 88 -8.26 -13.83 -10.69
N PHE A 89 -8.36 -13.98 -12.01
CA PHE A 89 -9.46 -14.67 -12.66
C PHE A 89 -9.01 -15.96 -13.34
N ASP A 90 -9.92 -16.91 -13.49
CA ASP A 90 -9.68 -18.12 -14.26
C ASP A 90 -9.87 -17.85 -15.76
N TRP A 91 -8.78 -17.98 -16.52
CA TRP A 91 -8.76 -17.76 -17.97
C TRP A 91 -9.01 -19.04 -18.79
N SER A 92 -9.21 -20.19 -18.15
CA SER A 92 -9.48 -21.47 -18.86
C SER A 92 -10.67 -21.38 -19.82
N VAL A 93 -11.67 -20.58 -19.47
CA VAL A 93 -12.84 -20.30 -20.31
C VAL A 93 -12.45 -19.56 -21.60
N ALA A 94 -11.48 -18.65 -21.52
CA ALA A 94 -10.96 -17.91 -22.67
C ALA A 94 -10.14 -18.79 -23.61
N GLU A 95 -9.48 -19.83 -23.11
CA GLU A 95 -8.75 -20.80 -23.96
C GLU A 95 -9.70 -21.55 -24.91
N THR A 96 -10.91 -21.85 -24.42
CA THR A 96 -11.94 -22.55 -25.20
C THR A 96 -12.76 -21.58 -26.05
N ASN A 97 -12.99 -20.36 -25.56
CA ASN A 97 -13.71 -19.31 -26.27
C ASN A 97 -13.09 -17.94 -25.97
N PRO A 98 -12.12 -17.48 -26.80
CA PRO A 98 -11.37 -16.25 -26.58
C PRO A 98 -12.23 -14.98 -26.55
N ASP A 99 -13.43 -15.01 -27.13
CA ASP A 99 -14.32 -13.85 -27.18
C ASP A 99 -15.05 -13.60 -25.84
N LEU A 100 -15.02 -14.56 -24.91
CA LEU A 100 -15.71 -14.43 -23.63
C LEU A 100 -14.96 -13.55 -22.63
N MET A 101 -13.63 -13.50 -22.70
CA MET A 101 -12.83 -12.70 -21.78
C MET A 101 -11.76 -11.94 -22.54
N SER A 102 -11.66 -10.64 -22.28
CA SER A 102 -10.70 -9.80 -22.99
C SER A 102 -10.31 -8.58 -22.17
N LEU A 103 -9.15 -8.02 -22.50
CA LEU A 103 -8.70 -6.71 -22.05
C LEU A 103 -8.60 -5.78 -23.24
N THR A 104 -9.05 -4.54 -23.07
CA THR A 104 -8.93 -3.51 -24.09
C THR A 104 -8.53 -2.18 -23.46
N MET A 105 -7.69 -1.42 -24.16
CA MET A 105 -7.47 -0.02 -23.81
C MET A 105 -8.77 0.77 -24.00
N GLY A 106 -9.12 1.55 -22.98
CA GLY A 106 -10.27 2.43 -22.97
C GLY A 106 -9.89 3.88 -23.26
N GLU A 107 -10.59 4.81 -22.63
CA GLU A 107 -10.31 6.23 -22.73
C GLU A 107 -8.97 6.59 -22.05
N GLU A 108 -8.27 7.56 -22.63
CA GLU A 108 -7.09 8.16 -22.04
C GLU A 108 -7.39 9.62 -21.69
N THR A 109 -7.07 10.00 -20.45
CA THR A 109 -7.11 11.40 -20.01
C THR A 109 -5.69 11.89 -19.77
N PRO A 110 -5.46 13.20 -19.53
CA PRO A 110 -4.11 13.69 -19.20
C PRO A 110 -3.49 13.02 -17.97
N THR A 111 -4.31 12.54 -17.02
CA THR A 111 -3.87 12.02 -15.72
C THR A 111 -4.06 10.52 -15.55
N GLU A 112 -4.93 9.88 -16.34
CA GLU A 112 -5.28 8.48 -16.18
C GLU A 112 -5.27 7.71 -17.52
N TYR A 113 -4.86 6.45 -17.47
CA TYR A 113 -5.19 5.45 -18.49
C TYR A 113 -6.40 4.63 -18.04
N GLN A 114 -7.31 4.30 -18.96
CA GLN A 114 -8.35 3.31 -18.72
C GLN A 114 -7.99 2.00 -19.40
N VAL A 115 -8.07 0.90 -18.67
CA VAL A 115 -8.07 -0.47 -19.22
C VAL A 115 -9.38 -1.12 -18.83
N VAL A 116 -10.05 -1.77 -19.77
CA VAL A 116 -11.35 -2.41 -19.55
C VAL A 116 -11.20 -3.91 -19.69
N PHE A 117 -11.53 -4.64 -18.63
CA PHE A 117 -11.62 -6.08 -18.62
C PHE A 117 -13.06 -6.50 -18.82
N ARG A 118 -13.30 -7.41 -19.76
CA ARG A 118 -14.56 -8.13 -19.93
C ARG A 118 -14.44 -9.50 -19.28
N SER A 119 -15.30 -9.78 -18.31
CA SER A 119 -15.42 -11.11 -17.70
C SER A 119 -16.28 -12.06 -18.54
N TYR A 120 -16.17 -13.37 -18.27
CA TYR A 120 -16.96 -14.39 -18.97
C TYR A 120 -18.48 -14.24 -18.77
N THR A 121 -18.92 -13.59 -17.69
CA THR A 121 -20.33 -13.29 -17.42
C THR A 121 -20.83 -12.06 -18.18
N GLY A 122 -19.93 -11.33 -18.86
CA GLY A 122 -20.23 -10.08 -19.57
C GLY A 122 -20.19 -8.84 -18.69
N ALA A 123 -19.82 -8.94 -17.40
CA ALA A 123 -19.51 -7.79 -16.58
C ALA A 123 -18.20 -7.13 -17.05
N LEU A 124 -18.15 -5.80 -16.99
CA LEU A 124 -17.01 -4.99 -17.40
C LEU A 124 -16.37 -4.33 -16.19
N THR A 125 -15.08 -4.54 -15.98
CA THR A 125 -14.32 -3.84 -14.95
C THR A 125 -13.41 -2.80 -15.61
N SER A 126 -13.66 -1.53 -15.31
CA SER A 126 -12.80 -0.42 -15.73
C SER A 126 -11.74 -0.15 -14.68
N PHE A 127 -10.48 -0.23 -15.09
CA PHE A 127 -9.30 0.12 -14.31
C PHE A 127 -8.83 1.50 -14.72
N TYR A 128 -8.93 2.47 -13.82
CA TYR A 128 -8.45 3.84 -14.05
C TYR A 128 -7.11 4.00 -13.32
N VAL A 129 -6.04 4.01 -14.10
CA VAL A 129 -4.64 3.99 -13.62
C VAL A 129 -4.09 5.41 -13.64
N ASP A 130 -3.72 5.94 -12.48
CA ASP A 130 -3.02 7.23 -12.38
C ASP A 130 -1.61 7.12 -12.99
N LYS A 131 -1.33 7.97 -14.00
CA LYS A 131 -0.08 7.90 -14.78
C LYS A 131 1.17 8.20 -13.96
N ALA A 132 1.05 8.99 -12.90
CA ALA A 132 2.19 9.42 -12.09
C ALA A 132 2.50 8.44 -10.96
N THR A 133 1.49 7.77 -10.42
CA THR A 133 1.59 7.02 -9.16
C THR A 133 1.28 5.54 -9.29
N GLY A 134 0.67 5.09 -10.39
CA GLY A 134 0.22 3.70 -10.56
C GLY A 134 -0.96 3.31 -9.67
N ALA A 135 -1.47 4.25 -8.86
CA ALA A 135 -2.69 4.03 -8.08
C ALA A 135 -3.85 3.80 -9.04
N THR A 136 -4.55 2.69 -8.86
CA THR A 136 -5.60 2.25 -9.77
C THR A 136 -6.92 2.12 -9.01
N ARG A 137 -7.97 2.79 -9.49
CA ARG A 137 -9.35 2.56 -9.02
C ARG A 137 -10.08 1.63 -9.99
N MET A 138 -10.94 0.78 -9.45
CA MET A 138 -11.73 -0.19 -10.22
C MET A 138 -13.21 0.15 -10.10
N GLU A 139 -13.90 0.17 -11.23
CA GLU A 139 -15.36 0.27 -11.30
C GLU A 139 -15.91 -0.87 -12.14
N GLU A 140 -16.82 -1.64 -11.56
CA GLU A 140 -17.54 -2.69 -12.26
C GLU A 140 -18.84 -2.13 -12.84
N TYR A 141 -19.12 -2.48 -14.08
CA TYR A 141 -20.39 -2.26 -14.75
C TYR A 141 -20.98 -3.58 -15.20
N VAL A 142 -22.22 -3.86 -14.79
CA VAL A 142 -22.97 -5.06 -15.21
C VAL A 142 -24.07 -4.64 -16.18
N PRO A 143 -23.88 -4.78 -17.50
CA PRO A 143 -24.82 -4.26 -18.50
C PRO A 143 -26.24 -4.81 -18.35
N ALA A 144 -26.36 -6.09 -17.97
CA ALA A 144 -27.66 -6.75 -17.80
C ALA A 144 -28.52 -6.14 -16.68
N LEU A 145 -27.89 -5.46 -15.72
CA LEU A 145 -28.55 -4.84 -14.57
C LEU A 145 -28.48 -3.30 -14.60
N ASP A 146 -27.80 -2.75 -15.61
CA ASP A 146 -27.41 -1.34 -15.71
C ASP A 146 -26.81 -0.80 -14.38
N LEU A 147 -26.01 -1.64 -13.72
CA LEU A 147 -25.49 -1.37 -12.38
C LEU A 147 -24.00 -1.04 -12.43
N ARG A 148 -23.62 0.05 -11.74
CA ARG A 148 -22.22 0.46 -11.54
C ARG A 148 -21.85 0.37 -10.07
N ASN A 149 -20.75 -0.31 -9.77
CA ASN A 149 -20.25 -0.48 -8.41
C ASN A 149 -18.77 -0.13 -8.34
N ALA A 150 -18.35 0.45 -7.22
CA ALA A 150 -16.93 0.52 -6.90
C ALA A 150 -16.40 -0.90 -6.62
N ALA A 151 -15.41 -1.33 -7.40
CA ALA A 151 -14.82 -2.67 -7.32
C ALA A 151 -13.53 -2.71 -6.50
N GLY A 152 -13.02 -1.54 -6.06
CA GLY A 152 -11.88 -1.43 -5.15
C GLY A 152 -10.72 -0.61 -5.73
N THR A 153 -9.53 -0.80 -5.15
CA THR A 153 -8.29 -0.10 -5.55
C THR A 153 -7.09 -1.04 -5.47
N LEU A 154 -6.08 -0.82 -6.33
CA LEU A 154 -4.80 -1.54 -6.30
C LEU A 154 -3.63 -0.61 -6.65
N ASP A 155 -2.40 -1.02 -6.31
CA ASP A 155 -1.17 -0.41 -6.81
C ASP A 155 -0.67 -1.23 -8.00
N LEU A 156 -0.64 -0.62 -9.20
CA LEU A 156 -0.30 -1.33 -10.43
C LEU A 156 1.15 -1.81 -10.44
N TYR A 157 2.04 -1.14 -9.72
CA TYR A 157 3.45 -1.51 -9.67
C TYR A 157 3.68 -2.89 -9.05
N ASP A 158 2.73 -3.41 -8.26
CA ASP A 158 2.79 -4.77 -7.72
C ASP A 158 2.64 -5.85 -8.82
N TYR A 159 2.30 -5.46 -10.05
CA TYR A 159 1.95 -6.36 -11.16
C TYR A 159 2.78 -6.14 -12.44
N LEU A 160 3.77 -5.23 -12.46
CA LEU A 160 4.56 -4.94 -13.68
C LEU A 160 5.80 -5.83 -13.87
N ASP A 161 6.31 -6.46 -12.82
CA ASP A 161 7.54 -7.27 -12.86
C ASP A 161 7.24 -8.79 -12.72
N LYS A 162 6.04 -9.22 -13.10
CA LYS A 162 5.57 -10.62 -12.93
C LYS A 162 5.65 -11.43 -14.20
#